data_AF-A0A1I2EWG3-F1
#
_entry.id   AF-A0A1I2EWG3-F1
#
_cell.length_a   1.000
_cell.length_b   1.000
_cell.length_c   1.000
_cell.angle_alpha   90.00
_cell.angle_beta   90.00
_cell.angle_gamma   90.00
#
_symmetry.space_group_name_H-M   'P 1'
#
loop_
_entity.id
_entity.type
_entity.pdbx_description
1 polymer ?
#
loop_
_entity_poly.entity_id
_entity_poly.type
_entity_poly.pdbx_seq_one_letter_code
_entity_poly.pdbx_strand_id
1 'polypeptide(L)'
;MEPSKISSTSFFHHTHLNEQELKHPELAINRFCELFPLTDVRQALWLWLNETLTAQDTHYEDTQNRANLLVIYNQLLYLLDATYIMNHQYTSAQQMVKVNEVVTSLASYQKNRYNVDESIQKVVQTGSI
;
A
#
# COMPACT_ATOMS: atom_id res chain seq x y z
N MET A 1 -32.00 33.10 -15.78
CA MET A 1 -30.79 33.00 -14.95
C MET A 1 -31.10 32.06 -13.82
N GLU A 2 -30.62 30.81 -13.89
CA GLU A 2 -30.69 29.90 -12.75
C GLU A 2 -29.60 30.27 -11.73
N PRO A 3 -29.91 30.34 -10.42
CA PRO A 3 -28.89 30.50 -9.41
C PRO A 3 -28.13 29.18 -9.24
N SER A 4 -26.86 29.17 -9.67
CA SER A 4 -25.94 28.07 -9.44
C SER A 4 -25.84 27.78 -7.94
N LYS A 5 -26.32 26.61 -7.50
CA LYS A 5 -26.10 26.07 -6.16
C LYS A 5 -24.59 25.93 -5.93
N ILE A 6 -24.00 26.85 -5.18
CA ILE A 6 -22.66 26.67 -4.63
C ILE A 6 -22.78 25.59 -3.56
N SER A 7 -22.39 24.36 -3.91
CA SER A 7 -22.28 23.26 -2.97
C SER A 7 -21.20 23.61 -1.95
N SER A 8 -21.63 24.01 -0.75
CA SER A 8 -20.76 24.33 0.38
C SER A 8 -20.18 23.06 1.01
N THR A 9 -19.43 22.27 0.24
CA THR A 9 -18.59 21.23 0.83
C THR A 9 -17.38 21.91 1.45
N SER A 10 -17.38 22.01 2.79
CA SER A 10 -16.25 22.49 3.59
C SER A 10 -14.95 21.83 3.13
N PHE A 11 -13.90 22.64 2.95
CA PHE A 11 -12.56 22.18 2.58
C PHE A 11 -12.08 21.01 3.47
N PHE A 12 -12.47 21.02 4.74
CA PHE A 12 -12.02 20.05 5.75
C PHE A 12 -12.80 18.73 5.78
N HIS A 13 -13.83 18.53 4.94
CA HIS A 13 -14.71 17.35 4.99
C HIS A 13 -14.72 16.52 3.71
N HIS A 14 -13.87 16.86 2.74
CA HIS A 14 -13.75 16.10 1.51
C HIS A 14 -12.70 14.98 1.64
N THR A 15 -13.03 13.77 1.17
CA THR A 15 -12.06 12.68 1.06
C THR A 15 -11.26 12.79 -0.23
N HIS A 16 -9.95 12.55 -0.16
CA HIS A 16 -9.08 12.47 -1.35
C HIS A 16 -9.02 11.07 -1.96
N LEU A 17 -9.65 10.07 -1.32
CA LEU A 17 -9.68 8.70 -1.82
C LEU A 17 -10.73 8.55 -2.92
N ASN A 18 -10.37 7.84 -3.98
CA ASN A 18 -11.33 7.45 -5.02
C ASN A 18 -12.25 6.30 -4.53
N GLU A 19 -13.26 5.94 -5.33
CA GLU A 19 -14.24 4.91 -4.96
C GLU A 19 -13.64 3.53 -4.67
N GLN A 20 -12.54 3.17 -5.34
CA GLN A 20 -11.85 1.90 -5.10
C GLN A 20 -11.02 1.98 -3.82
N GLU A 21 -10.29 3.06 -3.61
CA GLU A 21 -9.48 3.31 -2.41
C GLU A 21 -10.36 3.42 -1.15
N LEU A 22 -11.61 3.88 -1.26
CA LEU A 22 -12.57 3.87 -0.14
C LEU A 22 -12.96 2.45 0.30
N LYS A 23 -13.02 1.51 -0.65
CA LYS A 23 -13.32 0.09 -0.37
C LYS A 23 -12.07 -0.68 0.04
N HIS A 24 -10.92 -0.28 -0.49
CA HIS A 24 -9.63 -0.93 -0.36
C HIS A 24 -8.54 0.13 -0.05
N PRO A 25 -8.49 0.65 1.20
CA PRO A 25 -7.59 1.74 1.58
C PRO A 25 -6.10 1.37 1.44
N GLU A 26 -5.78 0.08 1.47
CA GLU A 26 -4.43 -0.43 1.17
C GLU A 26 -3.93 0.00 -0.21
N LEU A 27 -4.81 0.22 -1.19
CA LEU A 27 -4.40 0.68 -2.52
C LEU A 27 -3.75 2.07 -2.48
N ALA A 28 -4.28 2.98 -1.66
CA ALA A 28 -3.73 4.31 -1.48
C ALA A 28 -2.37 4.26 -0.75
N ILE A 29 -2.27 3.39 0.27
CA ILE A 29 -1.02 3.14 1.01
C ILE A 29 0.07 2.59 0.08
N ASN A 30 -0.26 1.56 -0.70
CA ASN A 30 0.69 0.92 -1.61
C ASN A 30 1.21 1.93 -2.64
N ARG A 31 0.29 2.68 -3.28
CA ARG A 31 0.63 3.74 -4.22
C ARG A 31 1.54 4.80 -3.59
N PHE A 32 1.25 5.22 -2.36
CA PHE A 32 2.08 6.19 -1.65
C PHE A 32 3.50 5.64 -1.43
N CYS A 33 3.63 4.42 -0.92
CA CYS A 33 4.93 3.79 -0.67
C CYS A 33 5.74 3.49 -1.95
N GLU A 34 5.08 3.27 -3.09
CA GLU A 34 5.72 3.12 -4.39
C GLU A 34 6.27 4.43 -4.94
N LEU A 35 5.51 5.52 -4.79
CA LEU A 35 5.89 6.83 -5.32
C LEU A 35 6.93 7.55 -4.48
N PHE A 36 6.91 7.34 -3.17
CA PHE A 36 7.76 8.06 -2.24
C PHE A 36 8.57 7.07 -1.40
N PRO A 37 9.91 7.07 -1.47
CA PRO A 37 10.74 6.31 -0.54
C PRO A 37 10.64 6.86 0.89
N LEU A 38 10.69 5.98 1.89
CA LEU A 38 10.52 6.35 3.31
C LEU A 38 11.52 7.44 3.76
N THR A 39 12.77 7.35 3.31
CA THR A 39 13.82 8.33 3.61
C THR A 39 13.45 9.73 3.11
N ASP A 40 12.87 9.80 1.92
CA ASP A 40 12.60 11.05 1.23
C ASP A 40 11.40 11.75 1.87
N VAL A 41 10.38 10.98 2.26
CA VAL A 41 9.23 11.52 3.01
C VAL A 41 9.66 12.03 4.39
N ARG A 42 10.52 11.29 5.11
CA ARG A 42 11.04 11.75 6.40
C ARG A 42 11.84 13.05 6.27
N GLN A 43 12.67 13.14 5.24
CA GLN A 43 13.41 14.36 4.94
C GLN A 43 12.47 15.53 4.62
N ALA A 44 11.42 15.28 3.81
CA ALA A 44 10.44 16.30 3.48
C ALA A 44 9.66 16.79 4.71
N LEU A 45 9.24 15.88 5.60
CA LEU A 45 8.56 16.23 6.85
C LEU A 45 9.47 17.04 7.78
N TRP A 46 10.75 16.67 7.88
CA TRP A 46 11.73 17.42 8.67
C TRP A 46 11.92 18.83 8.13
N LEU A 47 12.11 18.97 6.81
CA LEU A 47 12.23 20.28 6.17
C LEU A 47 10.97 21.12 6.39
N TRP A 48 9.78 20.54 6.19
CA TRP A 48 8.51 21.23 6.44
C TRP A 48 8.43 21.75 7.87
N LEU A 49 8.75 20.92 8.88
CA LEU A 49 8.75 21.35 10.28
C LEU A 49 9.75 22.49 10.51
N ASN A 50 10.99 22.32 10.04
CA ASN A 50 12.07 23.28 10.25
C ASN A 50 11.70 24.64 9.66
N GLU A 51 11.32 24.69 8.38
CA GLU A 51 10.95 25.94 7.70
C GLU A 51 9.75 26.62 8.38
N THR A 52 8.75 25.83 8.79
CA THR A 52 7.57 26.35 9.48
C THR A 52 7.90 26.98 10.83
N LEU A 53 8.82 26.39 11.60
CA LEU A 53 9.24 26.90 12.90
C LEU A 53 10.20 28.09 12.81
N THR A 54 10.94 28.23 11.71
CA THR A 54 11.89 29.34 11.50
C THR A 54 11.26 30.54 10.81
N ALA A 55 10.07 30.39 10.21
CA ALA A 55 9.36 31.47 9.56
C ALA A 55 8.92 32.55 10.56
N GLN A 56 9.12 33.81 10.18
CA GLN A 56 8.72 34.99 10.95
C GLN A 56 7.26 35.38 10.64
N ASP A 57 6.61 36.09 11.57
CA ASP A 57 5.25 36.62 11.41
C ASP A 57 4.20 35.52 11.14
N THR A 58 4.35 34.37 11.78
CA THR A 58 3.44 33.22 11.63
C THR A 58 2.61 32.95 12.87
N HIS A 59 1.57 32.12 12.73
CA HIS A 59 0.80 31.61 13.87
C HIS A 59 1.63 30.79 14.85
N TYR A 60 2.85 30.38 14.49
CA TYR A 60 3.77 29.63 15.33
C TYR A 60 4.68 30.51 16.17
N GLU A 61 4.46 31.83 16.25
CA GLU A 61 5.01 32.62 17.35
C GLU A 61 4.30 32.31 18.68
N ASP A 62 3.04 31.86 18.60
CA ASP A 62 2.31 31.36 19.75
C ASP A 62 2.88 30.01 20.25
N THR A 63 3.07 29.92 21.57
CA THR A 63 3.67 28.75 22.22
C THR A 63 2.79 27.50 22.06
N GLN A 64 1.46 27.65 22.15
CA GLN A 64 0.54 26.52 22.05
C GLN A 64 0.52 25.97 20.62
N ASN A 65 0.50 26.85 19.62
CA ASN A 65 0.55 26.45 18.21
C ASN A 65 1.85 25.73 17.88
N ARG A 66 3.00 26.17 18.41
CA ARG A 66 4.28 25.43 18.28
C ARG A 66 4.24 24.05 18.91
N ALA A 67 3.73 23.96 20.13
CA ALA A 67 3.61 22.68 20.83
C ALA A 67 2.71 21.71 20.04
N ASN A 68 1.59 22.21 19.53
CA ASN A 68 0.67 21.43 18.70
C ASN A 68 1.35 20.94 17.41
N LEU A 69 2.12 21.79 16.72
CA LEU A 69 2.85 21.42 15.51
C LEU A 69 3.86 20.30 15.77
N LEU A 70 4.63 20.40 16.86
CA LEU A 70 5.60 19.37 17.24
C LEU A 70 4.92 18.02 17.53
N VAL A 71 3.76 18.05 18.20
CA VAL A 71 2.97 16.84 18.44
C VAL A 71 2.47 16.24 17.13
N ILE A 72 1.91 17.05 16.23
CA ILE A 72 1.43 16.59 14.90
C ILE A 72 2.58 15.99 14.09
N TYR A 73 3.72 16.64 14.02
CA TYR A 73 4.91 16.13 13.33
C TYR A 73 5.30 14.73 13.84
N ASN A 74 5.36 14.55 15.15
CA ASN A 74 5.66 13.24 15.74
C ASN A 74 4.60 12.18 15.37
N GLN A 75 3.31 12.53 15.45
CA GLN A 75 2.23 11.62 15.06
C GLN A 75 2.28 11.25 13.57
N LEU A 76 2.66 12.19 12.70
CA LEU A 76 2.86 11.92 11.28
C LEU A 76 4.02 10.94 11.05
N LEU A 77 5.11 11.03 11.80
CA LEU A 77 6.20 10.05 11.72
C LEU A 77 5.74 8.65 12.16
N TYR A 78 4.98 8.54 13.26
CA TYR A 78 4.42 7.26 13.68
C TYR A 78 3.49 6.65 12.63
N LEU A 79 2.60 7.47 12.05
CA LEU A 79 1.68 7.03 11.00
C LEU A 79 2.43 6.62 9.73
N LEU A 80 3.48 7.36 9.36
CA LEU A 80 4.35 7.04 8.24
C LEU A 80 4.99 5.68 8.44
N ASP A 81 5.61 5.44 9.60
CA ASP A 81 6.27 4.16 9.89
C ASP A 81 5.27 3.00 9.85
N ALA A 82 4.09 3.16 10.46
CA ALA A 82 3.01 2.18 10.39
C ALA A 82 2.60 1.89 8.94
N THR A 83 2.47 2.92 8.11
CA THR A 83 2.09 2.82 6.69
C THR A 83 3.08 1.95 5.90
N TYR A 84 4.39 2.15 6.05
CA TYR A 84 5.39 1.32 5.36
C TYR A 84 5.46 -0.09 5.89
N ILE A 85 5.29 -0.30 7.20
CA ILE A 85 5.22 -1.64 7.79
C ILE A 85 4.02 -2.40 7.22
N MET A 86 2.85 -1.77 7.16
CA MET A 86 1.65 -2.37 6.58
C MET A 86 1.85 -2.72 5.10
N ASN A 87 2.41 -1.80 4.31
CA ASN A 87 2.72 -2.04 2.89
C ASN A 87 3.69 -3.22 2.71
N HIS A 88 4.75 -3.30 3.52
CA HIS A 88 5.72 -4.39 3.46
C HIS A 88 5.07 -5.75 3.80
N GLN A 89 4.24 -5.79 4.85
CA GLN A 89 3.53 -7.00 5.25
C GLN A 89 2.55 -7.46 4.17
N TYR A 90 1.81 -6.52 3.57
CA TYR A 90 0.87 -6.81 2.49
C TYR A 90 1.58 -7.37 1.26
N THR A 91 2.68 -6.73 0.83
CA THR A 91 3.48 -7.19 -0.32
C THR A 91 4.05 -8.59 -0.08
N SER A 92 4.56 -8.85 1.13
CA SER A 92 5.10 -10.16 1.52
C SER A 92 4.01 -11.24 1.47
N ALA A 93 2.81 -10.96 2.00
CA ALA A 93 1.68 -11.88 1.96
C ALA A 93 1.24 -12.18 0.52
N GLN A 94 1.16 -11.17 -0.34
CA GLN A 94 0.83 -11.36 -1.75
C GLN A 94 1.86 -12.20 -2.49
N GLN A 95 3.15 -12.01 -2.20
CA GLN A 95 4.22 -12.83 -2.78
C GLN A 95 4.09 -14.30 -2.35
N MET A 96 3.78 -14.56 -1.08
CA MET A 96 3.57 -15.92 -0.58
C MET A 96 2.39 -16.63 -1.27
N VAL A 97 1.28 -15.92 -1.51
CA VAL A 97 0.11 -16.48 -2.23
C VAL A 97 0.49 -16.87 -3.66
N LYS A 98 1.17 -15.99 -4.39
CA LYS A 98 1.61 -16.27 -5.78
C LYS A 98 2.57 -17.47 -5.84
N VAL A 99 3.50 -17.58 -4.90
CA VAL A 99 4.41 -18.74 -4.81
C VAL A 99 3.62 -20.03 -4.58
N ASN A 100 2.64 -20.01 -3.69
CA ASN A 100 1.83 -21.19 -3.39
C ASN A 100 0.99 -21.66 -4.59
N GLU A 101 0.44 -20.72 -5.37
CA GLU A 101 -0.27 -21.05 -6.62
C GLU A 101 0.66 -21.70 -7.65
N VAL A 102 1.87 -21.16 -7.84
CA VAL A 102 2.87 -21.74 -8.74
C VAL A 102 3.26 -23.15 -8.29
N VAL A 103 3.58 -23.34 -7.00
CA VAL A 103 3.93 -24.65 -6.45
C VAL A 103 2.79 -25.66 -6.64
N THR A 104 1.56 -25.25 -6.39
CA THR A 104 0.37 -26.11 -6.57
C THR A 104 0.18 -26.50 -8.03
N SER A 105 0.37 -25.55 -8.95
CA SER A 105 0.31 -25.83 -10.39
C SER A 105 1.40 -26.83 -10.80
N LEU A 106 2.65 -26.65 -10.38
CA LEU A 106 3.76 -27.55 -10.70
C LEU A 106 3.53 -28.96 -10.15
N ALA A 107 3.05 -29.09 -8.93
CA ALA A 107 2.71 -30.38 -8.34
C ALA A 107 1.62 -31.11 -9.15
N SER A 108 0.62 -30.37 -9.65
CA SER A 108 -0.44 -30.93 -10.50
C SER A 108 0.08 -31.39 -11.87
N TYR A 109 0.98 -30.62 -12.49
CA TYR A 109 1.63 -30.99 -13.75
C TYR A 109 2.49 -32.25 -13.61
N GLN A 110 3.28 -32.36 -12.54
CA GLN A 110 4.11 -33.53 -12.28
C GLN A 110 3.25 -34.77 -12.04
N LYS A 111 2.19 -34.68 -11.23
CA LYS A 111 1.27 -35.79 -10.98
C LYS A 111 0.62 -36.32 -12.26
N ASN A 112 0.21 -35.42 -13.16
CA ASN A 112 -0.33 -35.83 -14.46
C ASN A 112 0.72 -36.50 -15.35
N ARG A 113 1.98 -36.05 -15.31
CA ARG A 113 3.07 -36.69 -16.06
C ARG A 113 3.32 -38.13 -15.59
N TYR A 114 3.36 -38.37 -14.28
CA TYR A 114 3.54 -39.72 -13.74
C TYR A 114 2.40 -40.67 -14.14
N ASN A 115 1.14 -40.21 -14.11
CA ASN A 115 -0.01 -41.01 -14.54
C ASN A 115 0.05 -41.37 -16.04
N VAL A 116 0.56 -40.47 -16.89
CA VAL A 116 0.73 -40.72 -18.32
C VAL A 116 1.82 -41.77 -18.57
N ASP A 117 2.96 -41.67 -17.89
CA ASP A 117 4.04 -42.65 -18.02
C ASP A 117 3.61 -44.06 -17.57
N GLU A 118 2.82 -44.16 -16.49
CA GLU A 118 2.28 -45.45 -16.02
C GLU A 118 1.25 -46.05 -16.98
N SER A 119 0.47 -45.21 -17.66
CA SER A 119 -0.49 -45.63 -18.69
C SER A 119 0.22 -46.14 -19.95
N ILE A 120 1.31 -45.48 -20.37
CA ILE A 120 2.12 -45.91 -21.51
C ILE A 120 2.78 -47.27 -21.24
N GLN A 121 3.29 -47.50 -20.02
CA GLN A 121 3.88 -48.79 -19.66
C GLN A 121 2.86 -49.96 -19.70
N LYS A 122 1.60 -49.71 -19.31
CA LYS A 122 0.53 -50.73 -19.40
C LYS A 122 0.11 -51.07 -20.83
N VAL A 123 0.14 -50.11 -21.74
CA VAL A 123 -0.18 -50.34 -23.16
C VAL A 123 0.94 -51.14 -23.85
N VAL A 124 2.20 -50.87 -23.52
CA VAL A 124 3.34 -51.63 -24.09
C VAL A 124 3.34 -53.09 -23.62
N GLN A 125 2.89 -53.38 -22.40
CA GLN A 125 2.78 -54.75 -21.89
C GLN A 125 1.59 -55.56 -22.45
N THR A 126 0.57 -54.89 -23.00
CA THR A 126 -0.64 -55.56 -23.54
C THR A 126 -0.65 -55.67 -25.07
N GLY A 127 0.28 -55.02 -25.77
CA GLY A 127 0.39 -55.02 -27.24
C GLY A 127 1.36 -56.04 -27.87
N SER A 128 1.97 -56.94 -27.09
CA SER A 128 2.79 -58.03 -27.64
C SER A 128 1.92 -59.25 -27.95
N ILE A 129 1.41 -59.34 -29.18
CA ILE A 129 0.87 -60.56 -29.80
C ILE A 129 1.81 -60.97 -30.92
#